data_AF-A0AAV0YJ02-F1
#
_entry.id   AF-A0AAV0YJ02-F1
#
_cell.length_a   1.000
_cell.length_b   1.000
_cell.length_c   1.000
_cell.angle_alpha   90.00
_cell.angle_beta   90.00
_cell.angle_gamma   90.00
#
_symmetry.space_group_name_H-M   'P 1'
#
loop_
_entity.id
_entity.type
_entity.pdbx_description
1 polymer ?
#
loop_
_entity_poly.entity_id
_entity_poly.type
_entity_poly.pdbx_seq_one_letter_code
_entity_poly.pdbx_strand_id
1 'polypeptide(L)'
;MASIDDESGSSSKKTVGKRGVTRLQKIHKAKSNGKRIEVQWNSRGQPIKHNSKTFASFIGVTVRRLVPISLDNWSAKKNKEAVGVYKQNIWDEIEKAFIIGEEHRAFVYREAGKLHRAFRTKMARSYLKDSKGGFVKHRPAKYSFCIKQDDWDKFVAQHMTAKFQKVSDENRERALNPQHPYRKSRLGCARLEVDMVEESEVGEINCSQVWKAARVNKSGVIDNENVQRVVDQCEKLTEALSEEERQDLGNGIAKILLKDEEFKDKMILAPCNLGKHWVLLVINLNAEVIYYMDPLNGEPTKHQNFKTKFEK
;
A
#
# COMPACT_ATOMS: atom_id res chain seq x y z
N MET A 1 -18.90 41.68 65.94
CA MET A 1 -17.97 40.54 65.82
C MET A 1 -18.65 39.48 64.96
N ALA A 2 -18.46 39.58 63.65
CA ALA A 2 -18.84 38.57 62.68
C ALA A 2 -17.53 38.17 61.99
N SER A 3 -17.08 36.94 62.25
CA SER A 3 -15.86 36.40 61.65
C SER A 3 -16.19 35.69 60.36
N ILE A 4 -15.46 36.10 59.33
CA ILE A 4 -15.28 35.50 58.01
C ILE A 4 -14.59 34.16 58.19
N ASP A 5 -15.07 33.12 57.50
CA ASP A 5 -14.23 32.02 57.05
C ASP A 5 -14.50 31.77 55.56
N ASP A 6 -13.39 31.76 54.83
CA ASP A 6 -13.24 31.79 53.39
C ASP A 6 -12.96 30.38 52.84
N GLU A 7 -13.05 30.25 51.52
CA GLU A 7 -12.37 29.26 50.68
C GLU A 7 -12.79 27.77 50.70
N SER A 8 -13.47 27.35 49.62
CA SER A 8 -12.78 26.84 48.41
C SER A 8 -13.59 25.75 47.70
N GLY A 9 -14.11 26.09 46.52
CA GLY A 9 -14.71 25.14 45.59
C GLY A 9 -13.67 24.22 44.97
N SER A 10 -13.73 22.93 45.26
CA SER A 10 -13.00 21.90 44.52
C SER A 10 -13.80 21.50 43.28
N SER A 11 -13.60 22.24 42.18
CA SER A 11 -14.04 21.84 40.84
C SER A 11 -13.18 20.67 40.38
N SER A 12 -13.74 19.47 40.44
CA SER A 12 -13.12 18.24 39.94
C SER A 12 -12.92 18.32 38.42
N LYS A 13 -11.68 18.60 38.00
CA LYS A 13 -11.27 18.56 36.59
C LYS A 13 -11.51 17.16 36.03
N LYS A 14 -12.52 17.01 35.15
CA LYS A 14 -12.75 15.79 34.36
C LYS A 14 -11.47 15.42 33.60
N THR A 15 -10.85 14.30 33.98
CA THR A 15 -9.73 13.74 33.23
C THR A 15 -10.25 13.30 31.86
N VAL A 16 -9.72 13.92 30.80
CA VAL A 16 -10.04 13.55 29.42
C VAL A 16 -9.53 12.12 29.19
N GLY A 17 -10.43 11.14 29.18
CA GLY A 17 -10.11 9.74 28.96
C GLY A 17 -9.34 9.53 27.65
N LYS A 18 -8.25 8.76 27.70
CA LYS A 18 -7.45 8.41 26.50
C LYS A 18 -8.34 7.68 25.49
N ARG A 19 -8.31 8.11 24.21
CA ARG A 19 -9.12 7.48 23.14
C ARG A 19 -8.89 5.96 23.05
N GLY A 20 -9.99 5.21 23.02
CA GLY A 20 -10.02 3.75 22.85
C GLY A 20 -9.58 3.28 21.46
N VAL A 21 -9.56 1.96 21.25
CA VAL A 21 -9.27 1.37 19.93
C VAL A 21 -10.47 1.55 19.00
N THR A 22 -10.24 1.99 17.76
CA THR A 22 -11.30 2.13 16.74
C THR A 22 -11.95 0.78 16.45
N ARG A 23 -13.28 0.72 16.62
CA ARG A 23 -14.11 -0.47 16.35
C ARG A 23 -15.11 -0.31 15.19
N LEU A 24 -15.31 0.90 14.65
CA LEU A 24 -16.30 1.19 13.59
C LEU A 24 -17.70 0.62 13.90
N GLN A 25 -18.20 0.87 15.11
CA GLN A 25 -19.47 0.33 15.61
C GLN A 25 -20.67 0.61 14.69
N LYS A 26 -20.68 1.76 14.01
CA LYS A 26 -21.74 2.10 13.04
C LYS A 26 -21.84 1.09 11.90
N ILE A 27 -20.71 0.58 11.40
CA ILE A 27 -20.68 -0.42 10.32
C ILE A 27 -21.12 -1.78 10.86
N HIS A 28 -20.67 -2.15 12.07
CA HIS A 28 -21.15 -3.38 12.72
C HIS A 28 -22.67 -3.38 12.94
N LYS A 29 -23.24 -2.24 13.35
CA LYS A 29 -24.69 -2.06 13.49
C LYS A 29 -25.42 -2.08 12.14
N ALA A 30 -24.84 -1.48 11.10
CA ALA A 30 -25.42 -1.55 9.75
C ALA A 30 -25.44 -3.01 9.24
N LYS A 31 -24.32 -3.72 9.39
CA LYS A 31 -24.18 -5.15 9.06
C LYS A 31 -25.18 -6.02 9.82
N SER A 32 -25.36 -5.83 11.13
CA SER A 32 -26.35 -6.61 11.91
C SER A 32 -27.78 -6.36 11.46
N ASN A 33 -28.05 -5.17 10.90
CA ASN A 33 -29.36 -4.80 10.35
C ASN A 33 -29.50 -5.17 8.86
N GLY A 34 -28.60 -6.00 8.32
CA GLY A 34 -28.60 -6.44 6.92
C GLY A 34 -28.23 -5.37 5.89
N LYS A 35 -27.80 -4.17 6.33
CA LYS A 35 -27.43 -3.07 5.43
C LYS A 35 -25.97 -3.23 4.99
N ARG A 36 -25.75 -3.12 3.67
CA ARG A 36 -24.43 -3.11 3.04
C ARG A 36 -24.10 -1.73 2.49
N ILE A 37 -22.84 -1.34 2.61
CA ILE A 37 -22.33 -0.03 2.18
C ILE A 37 -21.75 -0.17 0.76
N GLU A 38 -22.13 0.72 -0.15
CA GLU A 38 -21.55 0.78 -1.49
C GLU A 38 -20.10 1.27 -1.48
N VAL A 39 -19.23 0.61 -2.26
CA VAL A 39 -17.85 1.03 -2.51
C VAL A 39 -17.68 1.22 -4.01
N GLN A 40 -17.13 2.35 -4.40
CA GLN A 40 -16.84 2.65 -5.81
C GLN A 40 -15.40 2.29 -6.14
N TRP A 41 -15.17 1.86 -7.37
CA TRP A 41 -13.90 1.32 -7.84
C TRP A 41 -13.47 1.99 -9.13
N ASN A 42 -12.17 2.19 -9.32
CA ASN A 42 -11.61 2.60 -10.61
C ASN A 42 -11.37 1.38 -11.52
N SER A 43 -10.98 1.62 -12.78
CA SER A 43 -10.65 0.58 -13.77
C SER A 43 -9.52 -0.38 -13.32
N ARG A 44 -8.69 0.04 -12.37
CA ARG A 44 -7.61 -0.77 -11.76
C ARG A 44 -8.08 -1.58 -10.54
N GLY A 45 -9.39 -1.59 -10.24
CA GLY A 45 -9.98 -2.32 -9.12
C GLY A 45 -9.55 -1.78 -7.76
N GLN A 46 -9.34 -0.46 -7.64
CA GLN A 46 -9.00 0.22 -6.38
C GLN A 46 -10.18 1.04 -5.87
N PRO A 47 -10.44 1.07 -4.55
CA PRO A 47 -11.57 1.78 -3.99
C PRO A 47 -11.32 3.29 -4.01
N ILE A 48 -12.31 4.04 -4.50
CA ILE A 48 -12.25 5.50 -4.69
C ILE A 48 -13.41 6.21 -3.97
N LYS A 49 -13.39 7.55 -3.98
CA LYS A 49 -14.40 8.46 -3.40
C LYS A 49 -14.63 8.30 -1.89
N HIS A 50 -15.79 8.76 -1.40
CA HIS A 50 -16.16 8.94 0.01
C HIS A 50 -15.98 7.67 0.87
N ASN A 51 -16.47 6.51 0.42
CA ASN A 51 -16.47 5.28 1.22
C ASN A 51 -15.11 4.56 1.24
N SER A 52 -14.17 4.90 0.37
CA SER A 52 -12.85 4.23 0.27
C SER A 52 -12.08 4.19 1.59
N LYS A 53 -12.07 5.31 2.34
CA LYS A 53 -11.38 5.44 3.63
C LYS A 53 -12.01 4.55 4.69
N THR A 54 -13.35 4.51 4.71
CA THR A 54 -14.15 3.70 5.63
C THR A 54 -13.96 2.22 5.35
N PHE A 55 -13.97 1.83 4.08
CA PHE A 55 -13.70 0.47 3.60
C PHE A 55 -12.31 0.00 4.03
N ALA A 56 -11.25 0.75 3.73
CA ALA A 56 -9.88 0.40 4.15
C ALA A 56 -9.75 0.33 5.68
N SER A 57 -10.42 1.23 6.40
CA SER A 57 -10.44 1.22 7.87
C SER A 57 -11.13 -0.03 8.43
N PHE A 58 -12.21 -0.48 7.80
CA PHE A 58 -12.93 -1.68 8.19
C PHE A 58 -12.14 -2.95 7.92
N ILE A 59 -11.46 -3.06 6.77
CA ILE A 59 -10.47 -4.14 6.53
C ILE A 59 -9.47 -4.18 7.68
N GLY A 60 -8.94 -3.02 8.09
CA GLY A 60 -7.97 -2.95 9.18
C GLY A 60 -8.53 -3.39 10.53
N VAL A 61 -9.79 -3.06 10.85
CA VAL A 61 -10.47 -3.52 12.08
C VAL A 61 -10.65 -5.04 12.04
N THR A 62 -11.13 -5.57 10.92
CA THR A 62 -11.38 -7.00 10.71
C THR A 62 -10.10 -7.82 10.82
N VAL A 63 -9.03 -7.39 10.14
CA VAL A 63 -7.70 -8.03 10.19
C VAL A 63 -7.17 -8.10 11.62
N ARG A 64 -7.22 -6.99 12.38
CA ARG A 64 -6.75 -6.98 13.77
C ARG A 64 -7.50 -7.95 14.67
N ARG A 65 -8.79 -8.19 14.38
CA ARG A 65 -9.63 -9.08 15.16
C ARG A 65 -9.40 -10.56 14.82
N LEU A 66 -9.19 -10.85 13.53
CA LEU A 66 -9.18 -12.22 13.02
C LEU A 66 -7.79 -12.82 12.86
N VAL A 67 -6.77 -12.01 12.58
CA VAL A 67 -5.43 -12.50 12.23
C VAL A 67 -4.51 -12.44 13.45
N PRO A 68 -3.92 -13.56 13.89
CA PRO A 68 -2.96 -13.58 14.97
C PRO A 68 -1.76 -12.69 14.68
N ILE A 69 -1.30 -11.95 15.69
CA ILE A 69 -0.14 -11.08 15.56
C ILE A 69 1.17 -11.85 15.35
N SER A 70 1.19 -13.11 15.79
CA SER A 70 2.25 -14.10 15.58
C SER A 70 2.41 -14.51 14.12
N LEU A 71 1.39 -14.30 13.26
CA LEU A 71 1.49 -14.60 11.83
C LEU A 71 2.40 -13.57 11.15
N ASP A 72 3.60 -14.00 10.77
CA ASP A 72 4.62 -13.11 10.25
C ASP A 72 4.54 -12.84 8.75
N ASN A 73 4.16 -13.87 7.98
CA ASN A 73 4.21 -13.87 6.53
C ASN A 73 2.85 -14.15 5.91
N TRP A 74 2.21 -13.09 5.40
CA TRP A 74 0.91 -13.14 4.71
C TRP A 74 0.88 -13.93 3.39
N SER A 75 2.05 -14.21 2.81
CA SER A 75 2.20 -14.87 1.51
C SER A 75 3.09 -16.10 1.55
N ALA A 76 3.51 -16.56 2.74
CA ALA A 76 4.44 -17.68 2.81
C ALA A 76 3.76 -19.00 2.44
N LYS A 77 4.37 -19.72 1.47
CA LYS A 77 3.88 -21.03 1.01
C LYS A 77 3.71 -22.03 2.16
N LYS A 78 4.63 -22.03 3.13
CA LYS A 78 4.60 -22.90 4.33
C LYS A 78 3.33 -22.79 5.19
N ASN A 79 2.64 -21.64 5.17
CA ASN A 79 1.44 -21.41 5.98
C ASN A 79 0.21 -21.13 5.10
N LYS A 80 0.23 -21.57 3.84
CA LYS A 80 -0.79 -21.21 2.84
C LYS A 80 -2.21 -21.56 3.31
N GLU A 81 -2.40 -22.73 3.90
CA GLU A 81 -3.71 -23.20 4.38
C GLU A 81 -4.22 -22.35 5.56
N ALA A 82 -3.41 -22.20 6.62
CA ALA A 82 -3.75 -21.38 7.78
C ALA A 82 -4.04 -19.92 7.38
N VAL A 83 -3.21 -19.34 6.49
CA VAL A 83 -3.43 -18.01 5.93
C VAL A 83 -4.70 -17.95 5.09
N GLY A 84 -5.02 -19.01 4.35
CA GLY A 84 -6.23 -19.16 3.55
C GLY A 84 -7.49 -19.02 4.40
N VAL A 85 -7.53 -19.68 5.56
CA VAL A 85 -8.65 -19.56 6.51
C VAL A 85 -8.84 -18.11 6.96
N TYR A 86 -7.77 -17.40 7.33
CA TYR A 86 -7.87 -16.00 7.72
C TYR A 86 -8.33 -15.10 6.56
N LYS A 87 -7.83 -15.36 5.35
CA LYS A 87 -8.25 -14.64 4.14
C LYS A 87 -9.73 -14.81 3.89
N GLN A 88 -10.24 -16.05 3.94
CA GLN A 88 -11.66 -16.32 3.75
C GLN A 88 -12.51 -15.64 4.82
N ASN A 89 -12.14 -15.77 6.10
CA ASN A 89 -12.88 -15.12 7.19
C ASN A 89 -12.89 -13.59 7.06
N ILE A 90 -11.81 -12.99 6.56
CA ILE A 90 -11.78 -11.55 6.23
C ILE A 90 -12.75 -11.26 5.09
N TRP A 91 -12.70 -12.02 3.99
CA TRP A 91 -13.59 -11.84 2.86
C TRP A 91 -15.06 -11.88 3.28
N ASP A 92 -15.47 -12.90 4.02
CA ASP A 92 -16.85 -13.07 4.48
C ASP A 92 -17.32 -11.89 5.35
N GLU A 93 -16.44 -11.33 6.17
CA GLU A 93 -16.73 -10.16 6.99
C GLU A 93 -16.88 -8.88 6.14
N ILE A 94 -16.09 -8.74 5.07
CA ILE A 94 -16.20 -7.62 4.14
C ILE A 94 -17.48 -7.72 3.30
N GLU A 95 -17.77 -8.89 2.74
CA GLU A 95 -18.94 -9.15 1.89
C GLU A 95 -20.26 -8.93 2.64
N LYS A 96 -20.30 -9.25 3.94
CA LYS A 96 -21.46 -8.96 4.79
C LYS A 96 -21.64 -7.46 5.08
N ALA A 97 -20.58 -6.64 4.99
CA ALA A 97 -20.60 -5.22 5.35
C ALA A 97 -20.69 -4.28 4.15
N PHE A 98 -20.22 -4.71 2.97
CA PHE A 98 -20.09 -3.89 1.77
C PHE A 98 -20.68 -4.61 0.55
N ILE A 99 -21.16 -3.82 -0.40
CA ILE A 99 -21.51 -4.31 -1.74
C ILE A 99 -20.20 -4.43 -2.53
N ILE A 100 -19.75 -5.65 -2.78
CA ILE A 100 -18.46 -5.95 -3.41
C ILE A 100 -18.54 -7.24 -4.23
N GLY A 101 -17.97 -7.23 -5.43
CA GLY A 101 -17.84 -8.41 -6.28
C GLY A 101 -16.52 -9.15 -6.09
N GLU A 102 -16.50 -10.42 -6.51
CA GLU A 102 -15.38 -11.35 -6.39
C GLU A 102 -14.09 -10.83 -7.07
N GLU A 103 -14.23 -10.02 -8.12
CA GLU A 103 -13.13 -9.37 -8.84
C GLU A 103 -12.24 -8.50 -7.94
N HIS A 104 -12.76 -8.02 -6.81
CA HIS A 104 -12.02 -7.21 -5.84
C HIS A 104 -11.39 -8.02 -4.70
N ARG A 105 -11.56 -9.34 -4.66
CA ARG A 105 -11.01 -10.21 -3.60
C ARG A 105 -9.50 -10.13 -3.48
N ALA A 106 -8.79 -10.10 -4.62
CA ALA A 106 -7.34 -9.94 -4.65
C ALA A 106 -6.89 -8.61 -4.02
N PHE A 107 -7.64 -7.52 -4.25
CA PHE A 107 -7.38 -6.23 -3.61
C PHE A 107 -7.53 -6.34 -2.09
N VAL A 108 -8.64 -6.91 -1.61
CA VAL A 108 -8.92 -7.05 -0.17
C VAL A 108 -7.81 -7.84 0.52
N TYR A 109 -7.36 -8.95 -0.05
CA TYR A 109 -6.27 -9.75 0.53
C TYR A 109 -4.95 -9.02 0.55
N ARG A 110 -4.61 -8.29 -0.51
CA ARG A 110 -3.39 -7.48 -0.55
C ARG A 110 -3.42 -6.38 0.51
N GLU A 111 -4.55 -5.69 0.63
CA GLU A 111 -4.71 -4.60 1.60
C GLU A 111 -4.74 -5.12 3.04
N ALA A 112 -5.38 -6.26 3.28
CA ALA A 112 -5.36 -6.95 4.57
C ALA A 112 -3.94 -7.29 5.03
N GLY A 113 -3.10 -7.82 4.14
CA GLY A 113 -1.70 -8.13 4.45
C GLY A 113 -0.89 -6.88 4.82
N LYS A 114 -1.09 -5.76 4.10
CA LYS A 114 -0.46 -4.47 4.44
C LYS A 114 -0.90 -3.96 5.80
N LEU A 115 -2.19 -3.99 6.09
CA LEU A 115 -2.78 -3.51 7.34
C LEU A 115 -2.38 -4.40 8.53
N HIS A 116 -2.25 -5.71 8.33
CA HIS A 116 -1.71 -6.63 9.33
C HIS A 116 -0.26 -6.28 9.67
N ARG A 117 0.58 -6.09 8.65
CA ARG A 117 1.97 -5.67 8.83
C ARG A 117 2.06 -4.34 9.59
N ALA A 118 1.26 -3.35 9.20
CA ALA A 118 1.21 -2.06 9.89
C ALA A 118 0.78 -2.20 11.36
N PHE A 119 -0.17 -3.09 11.66
CA PHE A 119 -0.56 -3.38 13.03
C PHE A 119 0.57 -4.04 13.82
N ARG A 120 1.25 -5.04 13.27
CA ARG A 120 2.44 -5.67 13.86
C ARG A 120 3.52 -4.64 14.15
N THR A 121 3.85 -3.77 13.20
CA THR A 121 4.83 -2.69 13.38
C THR A 121 4.42 -1.74 14.51
N LYS A 122 3.13 -1.38 14.60
CA LYS A 122 2.63 -0.56 15.71
C LYS A 122 2.81 -1.25 17.06
N MET A 123 2.54 -2.55 17.14
CA MET A 123 2.72 -3.30 18.38
C MET A 123 4.19 -3.42 18.76
N ALA A 124 5.06 -3.70 17.79
CA ALA A 124 6.51 -3.69 17.98
C ALA A 124 7.01 -2.34 18.52
N ARG A 125 6.62 -1.24 17.86
CA ARG A 125 7.08 0.11 18.23
C ARG A 125 6.56 0.58 19.59
N SER A 126 5.31 0.27 19.93
CA SER A 126 4.63 0.90 21.08
C SER A 126 4.55 0.05 22.33
N TYR A 127 4.76 -1.27 22.23
CA TYR A 127 4.46 -2.18 23.33
C TYR A 127 5.46 -3.32 23.53
N LEU A 128 6.34 -3.57 22.57
CA LEU A 128 7.23 -4.72 22.61
C LEU A 128 8.37 -4.56 23.61
N LYS A 129 8.82 -3.31 23.81
CA LYS A 129 9.90 -2.96 24.72
C LYS A 129 9.41 -1.98 25.79
N ASP A 130 9.94 -2.13 27.00
CA ASP A 130 9.75 -1.18 28.09
C ASP A 130 10.61 0.09 27.89
N SER A 131 10.53 1.03 28.83
CA SER A 131 11.33 2.27 28.79
C SER A 131 12.84 2.03 28.89
N LYS A 132 13.27 0.86 29.38
CA LYS A 132 14.68 0.45 29.47
C LYS A 132 15.14 -0.35 28.26
N GLY A 133 14.26 -0.58 27.27
CA GLY A 133 14.56 -1.33 26.06
C GLY A 133 14.45 -2.86 26.20
N GLY A 134 14.00 -3.37 27.35
CA GLY A 134 13.78 -4.78 27.62
C GLY A 134 12.47 -5.29 27.02
N PHE A 135 12.44 -6.54 26.54
CA PHE A 135 11.23 -7.13 25.96
C PHE A 135 10.15 -7.37 27.02
N VAL A 136 8.92 -6.95 26.74
CA VAL A 136 7.79 -7.06 27.66
C VAL A 136 7.14 -8.44 27.57
N LYS A 137 6.98 -9.11 28.72
CA LYS A 137 6.37 -10.45 28.80
C LYS A 137 4.87 -10.45 28.53
N HIS A 138 4.12 -9.48 29.05
CA HIS A 138 2.66 -9.48 28.95
C HIS A 138 2.14 -8.69 27.76
N ARG A 139 1.09 -9.21 27.13
CA ARG A 139 0.40 -8.51 26.05
C ARG A 139 -0.16 -7.15 26.51
N PRO A 140 -0.36 -6.19 25.59
CA PRO A 140 -0.95 -4.91 25.95
C PRO A 140 -2.41 -5.04 26.38
N ALA A 141 -2.76 -4.52 27.57
CA ALA A 141 -4.14 -4.50 28.06
C ALA A 141 -5.12 -3.84 27.07
N LYS A 142 -4.67 -2.80 26.35
CA LYS A 142 -5.48 -2.10 25.33
C LYS A 142 -5.92 -2.99 24.16
N TYR A 143 -5.18 -4.07 23.87
CA TYR A 143 -5.44 -4.99 22.76
C TYR A 143 -5.75 -6.42 23.25
N SER A 144 -6.05 -6.60 24.53
CA SER A 144 -6.38 -7.90 25.13
C SER A 144 -7.58 -8.60 24.47
N PHE A 145 -8.49 -7.82 23.87
CA PHE A 145 -9.67 -8.32 23.15
C PHE A 145 -9.33 -9.03 21.82
N CYS A 146 -8.14 -8.85 21.27
CA CYS A 146 -7.75 -9.42 19.98
C CYS A 146 -6.36 -10.06 19.94
N ILE A 147 -5.53 -9.85 20.97
CA ILE A 147 -4.22 -10.48 21.10
C ILE A 147 -4.31 -11.50 22.24
N LYS A 148 -4.13 -12.78 21.94
CA LYS A 148 -3.94 -13.83 22.96
C LYS A 148 -2.53 -13.77 23.52
N GLN A 149 -2.31 -14.27 24.74
CA GLN A 149 -0.98 -14.23 25.36
C GLN A 149 0.01 -15.10 24.57
N ASP A 150 -0.38 -16.31 24.18
CA ASP A 150 0.47 -17.20 23.38
C ASP A 150 0.90 -16.58 22.04
N ASP A 151 0.02 -15.80 21.40
CA ASP A 151 0.35 -15.08 20.16
C ASP A 151 1.31 -13.91 20.42
N TRP A 152 1.19 -13.26 21.57
CA TRP A 152 2.14 -12.24 22.01
C TRP A 152 3.52 -12.84 22.29
N ASP A 153 3.59 -13.97 22.99
CA ASP A 153 4.86 -14.63 23.32
C ASP A 153 5.60 -15.08 22.06
N LYS A 154 4.88 -15.67 21.10
CA LYS A 154 5.42 -16.00 19.76
C LYS A 154 5.91 -14.75 19.03
N PHE A 155 5.15 -13.65 19.09
CA PHE A 155 5.52 -12.38 18.48
C PHE A 155 6.79 -11.79 19.10
N VAL A 156 6.92 -11.82 20.43
CA VAL A 156 8.14 -11.40 21.14
C VAL A 156 9.33 -12.24 20.72
N ALA A 157 9.20 -13.57 20.75
CA ALA A 157 10.27 -14.50 20.37
C ALA A 157 10.76 -14.25 18.94
N GLN A 158 9.85 -14.00 17.98
CA GLN A 158 10.22 -13.63 16.61
C GLN A 158 11.12 -12.39 16.54
N HIS A 159 10.81 -11.36 17.34
CA HIS A 159 11.55 -10.09 17.35
C HIS A 159 12.87 -10.17 18.12
N MET A 160 13.04 -11.18 18.97
CA MET A 160 14.31 -11.46 19.64
C MET A 160 15.32 -12.16 18.73
N THR A 161 14.91 -12.74 17.62
CA THR A 161 15.86 -13.43 16.73
C THR A 161 16.89 -12.46 16.13
N ALA A 162 18.16 -12.87 16.08
CA ALA A 162 19.25 -12.06 15.50
C ALA A 162 18.96 -11.68 14.04
N LYS A 163 18.38 -12.61 13.27
CA LYS A 163 17.95 -12.37 11.88
C LYS A 163 16.95 -11.22 11.80
N PHE A 164 15.96 -11.16 12.69
CA PHE A 164 14.98 -10.09 12.70
C PHE A 164 15.62 -8.75 13.10
N GLN A 165 16.46 -8.75 14.14
CA GLN A 165 17.13 -7.54 14.62
C GLN A 165 17.99 -6.91 13.52
N LYS A 166 18.84 -7.70 12.86
CA LYS A 166 19.68 -7.23 11.74
C LYS A 166 18.84 -6.59 10.63
N VAL A 167 17.80 -7.28 10.16
CA VAL A 167 16.90 -6.76 9.11
C VAL A 167 16.17 -5.50 9.57
N SER A 168 15.78 -5.43 10.85
CA SER A 168 15.12 -4.26 11.41
C SER A 168 16.04 -3.04 11.43
N ASP A 169 17.32 -3.22 11.74
CA ASP A 169 18.28 -2.12 11.82
C ASP A 169 18.62 -1.59 10.42
N GLU A 170 18.88 -2.47 9.46
CA GLU A 170 19.07 -2.10 8.05
C GLU A 170 17.86 -1.35 7.47
N ASN A 171 16.63 -1.77 7.81
CA ASN A 171 15.42 -1.07 7.38
C ASN A 171 15.26 0.30 8.06
N ARG A 172 15.73 0.46 9.30
CA ARG A 172 15.69 1.73 10.03
C ARG A 172 16.62 2.74 9.39
N GLU A 173 17.84 2.34 9.06
CA GLU A 173 18.80 3.17 8.33
C GLU A 173 18.23 3.63 6.97
N ARG A 174 17.65 2.71 6.20
CA ARG A 174 16.98 3.05 4.94
C ARG A 174 15.80 4.01 5.10
N ALA A 175 15.08 3.93 6.22
CA ALA A 175 13.94 4.81 6.49
C ALA A 175 14.35 6.22 6.94
N LEU A 176 15.55 6.38 7.51
CA LEU A 176 16.11 7.68 7.88
C LEU A 176 16.54 8.50 6.66
N ASN A 177 16.94 7.84 5.57
CA ASN A 177 17.38 8.50 4.34
C ASN A 177 16.55 8.09 3.10
N PRO A 178 15.26 8.48 3.03
CA PRO A 178 14.39 8.11 1.91
C PRO A 178 14.80 8.85 0.64
N GLN A 179 15.15 8.09 -0.41
CA GLN A 179 15.61 8.64 -1.69
C GLN A 179 14.53 9.44 -2.44
N HIS A 180 13.26 9.04 -2.35
CA HIS A 180 12.16 9.64 -3.12
C HIS A 180 10.93 9.89 -2.22
N PRO A 181 11.03 10.82 -1.26
CA PRO A 181 10.06 10.92 -0.18
C PRO A 181 8.70 11.45 -0.66
N TYR A 182 7.62 10.80 -0.21
CA TYR A 182 6.24 11.16 -0.56
C TYR A 182 5.75 12.40 0.20
N ARG A 183 5.01 13.29 -0.46
CA ARG A 183 4.59 14.60 0.10
C ARG A 183 3.08 14.76 0.34
N LYS A 184 2.23 13.91 -0.24
CA LYS A 184 0.75 14.02 -0.12
C LYS A 184 0.16 13.33 1.12
N SER A 185 0.95 13.15 2.18
CA SER A 185 0.50 12.59 3.46
C SER A 185 -0.24 11.25 3.31
N ARG A 186 -1.52 11.18 3.67
CA ARG A 186 -2.39 9.99 3.58
C ARG A 186 -3.18 9.91 2.28
N LEU A 187 -2.91 10.79 1.32
CA LEU A 187 -3.37 10.63 -0.05
C LEU A 187 -2.52 9.55 -0.71
N GLY A 188 -3.15 8.56 -1.32
CA GLY A 188 -2.45 7.54 -2.09
C GLY A 188 -2.49 7.91 -3.57
N CYS A 189 -1.55 7.38 -4.35
CA CYS A 189 -1.45 7.71 -5.78
C CYS A 189 -2.75 7.48 -6.55
N ALA A 190 -3.50 6.42 -6.26
CA ALA A 190 -4.78 6.14 -6.94
C ALA A 190 -5.84 7.23 -6.74
N ARG A 191 -5.90 7.83 -5.55
CA ARG A 191 -6.83 8.94 -5.29
C ARG A 191 -6.28 10.24 -5.86
N LEU A 192 -4.97 10.45 -5.72
CA LEU A 192 -4.30 11.59 -6.34
C LEU A 192 -4.52 11.63 -7.85
N GLU A 193 -4.46 10.47 -8.52
CA GLU A 193 -4.77 10.32 -9.95
C GLU A 193 -6.20 10.76 -10.27
N VAL A 194 -7.19 10.34 -9.48
CA VAL A 194 -8.58 10.77 -9.65
C VAL A 194 -8.75 12.27 -9.42
N ASP A 195 -8.18 12.79 -8.32
CA ASP A 195 -8.23 14.22 -8.00
C ASP A 195 -7.60 15.04 -9.16
N MET A 196 -6.47 14.58 -9.72
CA MET A 196 -5.81 15.22 -10.86
C MET A 196 -6.61 15.15 -12.16
N VAL A 197 -7.33 14.04 -12.41
CA VAL A 197 -8.18 13.90 -13.60
C VAL A 197 -9.42 14.80 -13.48
N GLU A 198 -10.03 14.89 -12.29
CA GLU A 198 -11.16 15.79 -12.04
C GLU A 198 -10.78 17.28 -12.19
N GLU A 199 -9.54 17.64 -11.87
CA GLU A 199 -8.98 18.99 -12.03
C GLU A 199 -8.43 19.26 -13.44
N SER A 200 -8.31 18.25 -14.30
CA SER A 200 -7.71 18.39 -15.64
C SER A 200 -8.76 18.54 -16.72
N GLU A 201 -8.57 19.50 -17.63
CA GLU A 201 -9.37 19.64 -18.85
C GLU A 201 -9.05 18.56 -19.90
N VAL A 202 -7.88 17.89 -19.78
CA VAL A 202 -7.35 16.95 -20.79
C VAL A 202 -7.73 15.50 -20.48
N GLY A 203 -8.26 15.21 -19.29
CA GLY A 203 -8.84 13.90 -18.90
C GLY A 203 -7.84 12.73 -18.76
N GLU A 204 -6.69 12.77 -19.43
CA GLU A 204 -5.68 11.71 -19.38
C GLU A 204 -4.46 12.13 -18.54
N ILE A 205 -4.25 11.43 -17.42
CA ILE A 205 -3.12 11.62 -16.52
C ILE A 205 -2.30 10.33 -16.47
N ASN A 206 -1.02 10.42 -16.83
CA ASN A 206 -0.12 9.27 -16.83
C ASN A 206 0.56 9.05 -15.45
N CYS A 207 1.19 7.89 -15.28
CA CYS A 207 1.81 7.50 -14.02
C CYS A 207 2.99 8.41 -13.60
N SER A 208 3.75 9.00 -14.53
CA SER A 208 4.88 9.88 -14.19
C SER A 208 4.37 11.22 -13.65
N GLN A 209 3.29 11.77 -14.20
CA GLN A 209 2.60 12.95 -13.67
C GLN A 209 2.10 12.71 -12.25
N VAL A 210 1.44 11.57 -11.99
CA VAL A 210 1.00 11.22 -10.62
C VAL A 210 2.22 11.06 -9.68
N TRP A 211 3.32 10.48 -10.17
CA TRP A 211 4.54 10.28 -9.38
C TRP A 211 5.22 11.61 -9.02
N LYS A 212 5.27 12.57 -9.96
CA LYS A 212 5.74 13.94 -9.76
C LYS A 212 4.85 14.64 -8.75
N ALA A 213 3.54 14.72 -9.02
CA ALA A 213 2.57 15.37 -8.15
C ALA A 213 2.63 14.84 -6.71
N ALA A 214 2.82 13.54 -6.53
CA ALA A 214 2.98 12.88 -5.23
C ALA A 214 4.16 13.40 -4.38
N ARG A 215 5.16 14.04 -5.00
CA ARG A 215 6.44 14.47 -4.40
C ARG A 215 6.66 15.98 -4.45
N VAL A 216 5.65 16.71 -4.87
CA VAL A 216 5.58 18.16 -4.74
C VAL A 216 5.10 18.52 -3.34
N ASN A 217 5.82 19.41 -2.66
CA ASN A 217 5.47 19.90 -1.33
C ASN A 217 4.26 20.86 -1.35
N LYS A 218 3.85 21.38 -0.19
CA LYS A 218 2.68 22.27 -0.09
C LYS A 218 2.84 23.60 -0.83
N SER A 219 4.07 24.04 -1.02
CA SER A 219 4.42 25.27 -1.74
C SER A 219 4.50 25.07 -3.25
N GLY A 220 4.23 23.86 -3.76
CA GLY A 220 4.34 23.57 -5.19
C GLY A 220 5.76 23.21 -5.64
N VAL A 221 6.71 23.01 -4.72
CA VAL A 221 8.14 22.80 -5.05
C VAL A 221 8.57 21.35 -4.77
N ILE A 222 9.49 20.84 -5.59
CA ILE A 222 10.23 19.60 -5.31
C ILE A 222 11.45 19.96 -4.46
N ASP A 223 11.46 19.51 -3.22
CA ASP A 223 12.46 19.86 -2.20
C ASP A 223 13.53 18.77 -1.99
N ASN A 224 13.68 17.86 -2.96
CA ASN A 224 14.64 16.76 -2.90
C ASN A 224 15.33 16.59 -4.26
N GLU A 225 16.66 16.68 -4.26
CA GLU A 225 17.49 16.64 -5.48
C GLU A 225 17.35 15.34 -6.27
N ASN A 226 17.24 14.19 -5.59
CA ASN A 226 17.04 12.90 -6.27
C ASN A 226 15.68 12.83 -6.96
N VAL A 227 14.64 13.37 -6.31
CA VAL A 227 13.32 13.50 -6.95
C VAL A 227 13.40 14.43 -8.15
N GLN A 228 14.06 15.58 -8.02
CA GLN A 228 14.21 16.53 -9.12
C GLN A 228 14.91 15.88 -10.32
N ARG A 229 16.04 15.21 -10.09
CA ARG A 229 16.76 14.46 -11.15
C ARG A 229 15.86 13.48 -11.90
N VAL A 230 15.03 12.71 -11.18
CA VAL A 230 14.10 11.76 -11.81
C VAL A 230 13.01 12.47 -12.62
N VAL A 231 12.51 13.60 -12.11
CA VAL A 231 11.53 14.44 -12.83
C VAL A 231 12.15 15.01 -14.11
N ASP A 232 13.34 15.61 -14.02
CA ASP A 232 14.06 16.17 -15.17
C ASP A 232 14.31 15.09 -16.24
N GLN A 233 14.70 13.88 -15.83
CA GLN A 233 14.86 12.76 -16.75
C GLN A 233 13.54 12.38 -17.43
N CYS A 234 12.44 12.32 -16.68
CA CYS A 234 11.12 12.02 -17.23
C CYS A 234 10.67 13.10 -18.23
N GLU A 235 10.91 14.38 -17.92
CA GLU A 235 10.57 15.51 -18.78
C GLU A 235 11.42 15.50 -20.06
N LYS A 236 12.74 15.36 -19.94
CA LYS A 236 13.65 15.21 -21.08
C LYS A 236 13.23 14.06 -22.01
N LEU A 237 12.86 12.91 -21.45
CA LEU A 237 12.38 11.77 -22.23
C LEU A 237 11.05 12.07 -22.92
N THR A 238 10.17 12.84 -22.30
CA THR A 238 8.86 13.21 -22.87
C THR A 238 8.99 14.27 -23.96
N GLU A 239 9.94 15.21 -23.81
CA GLU A 239 10.27 16.25 -24.79
C GLU A 239 10.95 15.67 -26.03
N ALA A 240 11.73 14.60 -25.87
CA ALA A 240 12.37 13.91 -26.99
C ALA A 240 11.38 13.15 -27.91
N LEU A 241 10.12 12.99 -27.48
CA LEU A 241 9.08 12.32 -28.27
C LEU A 241 8.34 13.32 -29.17
N SER A 242 8.12 12.94 -30.43
CA SER A 242 7.20 13.64 -31.33
C SER A 242 5.74 13.53 -30.86
N GLU A 243 4.85 14.37 -31.38
CA GLU A 243 3.43 14.34 -31.01
C GLU A 243 2.77 12.99 -31.37
N GLU A 244 3.17 12.40 -32.50
CA GLU A 244 2.75 11.05 -32.93
C GLU A 244 3.28 9.97 -31.98
N GLU A 245 4.51 10.13 -31.48
CA GLU A 245 5.14 9.22 -30.52
C GLU A 245 4.60 9.38 -29.10
N ARG A 246 4.02 10.52 -28.75
CA ARG A 246 3.28 10.70 -27.49
C ARG A 246 1.92 10.01 -27.54
N GLN A 247 1.28 9.98 -28.70
CA GLN A 247 0.05 9.21 -28.94
C GLN A 247 0.33 7.69 -29.04
N ASP A 248 1.50 7.29 -29.53
CA ASP A 248 2.00 5.91 -29.53
C ASP A 248 3.30 5.78 -28.73
N LEU A 249 3.17 5.89 -27.40
CA LEU A 249 4.27 5.87 -26.44
C LEU A 249 5.17 4.62 -26.58
N GLY A 250 4.62 3.51 -27.06
CA GLY A 250 5.39 2.29 -27.32
C GLY A 250 6.43 2.48 -28.42
N ASN A 251 6.02 3.07 -29.55
CA ASN A 251 6.90 3.34 -30.68
C ASN A 251 7.91 4.46 -30.35
N GLY A 252 7.49 5.48 -29.60
CA GLY A 252 8.36 6.53 -29.11
C GLY A 252 9.51 6.02 -28.23
N ILE A 253 9.19 5.18 -27.24
CA ILE A 253 10.20 4.56 -26.38
C ILE A 253 11.13 3.65 -27.19
N ALA A 254 10.61 2.87 -28.13
CA ALA A 254 11.42 2.00 -28.98
C ALA A 254 12.45 2.80 -29.79
N LYS A 255 12.06 3.94 -30.38
CA LYS A 255 12.98 4.82 -31.11
C LYS A 255 14.07 5.43 -30.23
N ILE A 256 13.74 5.85 -29.00
CA ILE A 256 14.75 6.34 -28.05
C ILE A 256 15.77 5.23 -27.77
N LEU A 257 15.29 4.02 -27.44
CA LEU A 257 16.14 2.88 -27.12
C LEU A 257 17.01 2.44 -28.30
N LEU A 258 16.52 2.59 -29.54
CA LEU A 258 17.27 2.26 -30.75
C LEU A 258 18.28 3.33 -31.17
N LYS A 259 18.05 4.61 -30.84
CA LYS A 259 18.91 5.73 -31.24
C LYS A 259 20.00 6.05 -30.22
N ASP A 260 19.76 5.74 -28.96
CA ASP A 260 20.68 6.09 -27.88
C ASP A 260 21.81 5.04 -27.80
N GLU A 261 23.04 5.49 -28.12
CA GLU A 261 24.25 4.67 -28.07
C GLU A 261 24.48 4.03 -26.69
N GLU A 262 23.87 4.57 -25.62
CA GLU A 262 23.89 3.95 -24.30
C GLU A 262 23.27 2.54 -24.28
N PHE A 263 22.31 2.25 -25.17
CA PHE A 263 21.55 0.99 -25.19
C PHE A 263 21.95 0.04 -26.32
N LYS A 264 22.80 0.48 -27.25
CA LYS A 264 23.16 -0.25 -28.46
C LYS A 264 23.66 -1.68 -28.20
N ASP A 265 24.42 -1.88 -27.13
CA ASP A 265 24.94 -3.21 -26.74
C ASP A 265 24.30 -3.80 -25.47
N LYS A 266 23.16 -3.26 -25.04
CA LYS A 266 22.48 -3.69 -23.82
C LYS A 266 21.23 -4.50 -24.13
N MET A 267 21.03 -5.57 -23.35
CA MET A 267 19.73 -6.23 -23.27
C MET A 267 18.80 -5.41 -22.39
N ILE A 268 17.60 -5.11 -22.88
CA ILE A 268 16.59 -4.40 -22.12
C ILE A 268 15.70 -5.43 -21.43
N LEU A 269 15.69 -5.39 -20.10
CA LEU A 269 14.81 -6.19 -19.26
C LEU A 269 13.55 -5.38 -18.95
N ALA A 270 12.45 -5.72 -19.60
CA ALA A 270 11.17 -5.06 -19.46
C ALA A 270 10.17 -5.98 -18.73
N PRO A 271 10.11 -5.93 -17.38
CA PRO A 271 9.05 -6.63 -16.65
C PRO A 271 7.70 -5.99 -16.97
N CYS A 272 6.80 -6.77 -17.56
CA CYS A 272 5.47 -6.33 -17.96
C CYS A 272 4.41 -6.98 -17.08
N ASN A 273 3.49 -6.17 -16.53
CA ASN A 273 2.34 -6.66 -15.79
C ASN A 273 1.11 -6.72 -16.70
N LEU A 274 0.57 -7.92 -16.90
CA LEU A 274 -0.63 -8.18 -17.71
C LEU A 274 -1.92 -8.05 -16.89
N GLY A 275 -1.91 -7.19 -15.88
CA GLY A 275 -2.98 -6.96 -14.91
C GLY A 275 -3.02 -7.98 -13.76
N LYS A 276 -2.89 -9.27 -14.06
CA LYS A 276 -2.94 -10.36 -13.06
C LYS A 276 -1.61 -11.07 -12.84
N HIS A 277 -0.69 -10.94 -13.80
CA HIS A 277 0.52 -11.74 -13.88
C HIS A 277 1.69 -10.92 -14.44
N TRP A 278 2.91 -11.21 -13.98
CA TRP A 278 4.13 -10.57 -14.45
C TRP A 278 4.87 -11.49 -15.40
N VAL A 279 5.20 -10.95 -16.57
CA VAL A 279 6.07 -11.58 -17.57
C VAL A 279 7.30 -10.72 -17.72
N LEU A 280 8.41 -11.31 -18.18
CA LEU A 280 9.62 -10.57 -18.51
C LEU A 280 9.81 -10.59 -20.02
N LEU A 281 9.83 -9.40 -20.62
CA LEU A 281 10.36 -9.23 -21.96
C LEU A 281 11.85 -8.96 -21.86
N VAL A 282 12.65 -9.70 -22.62
CA VAL A 282 14.07 -9.41 -22.82
C VAL A 282 14.22 -8.97 -24.26
N ILE A 283 14.45 -7.68 -24.47
CA ILE A 283 14.60 -7.10 -25.81
C ILE A 283 16.10 -7.01 -26.09
N ASN A 284 16.54 -7.78 -27.08
CA ASN A 284 17.90 -7.70 -27.60
C ASN A 284 17.85 -6.91 -28.91
N LEU A 285 18.24 -5.63 -28.84
CA LEU A 285 18.22 -4.74 -30.00
C LEU A 285 19.21 -5.18 -31.07
N ASN A 286 20.39 -5.69 -30.67
CA ASN A 286 21.42 -6.17 -31.60
C ASN A 286 21.00 -7.40 -32.40
N ALA A 287 20.24 -8.31 -31.78
CA ALA A 287 19.75 -9.50 -32.45
C ALA A 287 18.39 -9.30 -33.13
N GLU A 288 17.76 -8.13 -32.93
CA GLU A 288 16.36 -7.87 -33.31
C GLU A 288 15.38 -8.94 -32.76
N VAL A 289 15.68 -9.49 -31.58
CA VAL A 289 14.87 -10.54 -30.93
C VAL A 289 14.29 -10.05 -29.62
N ILE A 290 13.01 -10.35 -29.41
CA ILE A 290 12.34 -10.22 -28.11
C ILE A 290 12.10 -11.61 -27.53
N TYR A 291 12.73 -11.91 -26.40
CA TYR A 291 12.42 -13.11 -25.63
C TYR A 291 11.27 -12.82 -24.69
N TYR A 292 10.30 -13.72 -24.65
CA TYR A 292 9.20 -13.70 -23.72
C TYR A 292 9.40 -14.78 -22.65
N MET A 293 9.43 -14.38 -21.39
CA MET A 293 9.56 -15.29 -20.26
C MET A 293 8.33 -15.18 -19.36
N ASP A 294 7.56 -16.26 -19.32
CA ASP A 294 6.42 -16.41 -18.42
C ASP A 294 6.72 -17.50 -17.37
N PRO A 295 6.82 -17.15 -16.07
CA PRO A 295 7.01 -18.11 -14.99
C PRO A 295 5.89 -19.17 -14.84
N LEU A 296 4.74 -18.96 -15.47
CA LEU A 296 3.60 -19.86 -15.53
C LEU A 296 3.52 -20.64 -16.85
N ASN A 297 4.53 -20.50 -17.73
CA ASN A 297 4.60 -21.12 -19.05
C ASN A 297 3.38 -20.82 -19.95
N GLY A 298 2.79 -19.62 -19.82
CA GLY A 298 1.78 -19.14 -20.75
C GLY A 298 2.40 -18.83 -22.12
N GLU A 299 1.64 -19.06 -23.19
CA GLU A 299 2.03 -18.58 -24.52
C GLU A 299 1.66 -17.09 -24.64
N PRO A 300 2.53 -16.24 -25.23
CA PRO A 300 2.27 -14.80 -25.36
C PRO A 300 0.94 -14.50 -26.07
N THR A 301 0.54 -15.34 -27.04
CA THR A 301 -0.68 -15.24 -27.85
C THR A 301 -1.97 -15.37 -27.04
N LYS A 302 -1.92 -15.96 -25.84
CA LYS A 302 -3.08 -16.11 -24.94
C LYS A 302 -3.45 -14.81 -24.22
N HIS A 303 -2.63 -13.77 -24.35
CA HIS A 303 -2.89 -12.45 -23.78
C HIS A 303 -3.35 -11.49 -24.88
N GLN A 304 -4.66 -11.30 -25.02
CA GLN A 304 -5.27 -10.39 -26.01
C GLN A 304 -4.67 -8.97 -26.02
N ASN A 305 -4.28 -8.46 -24.84
CA ASN A 305 -3.65 -7.14 -24.70
C ASN A 305 -2.21 -7.06 -25.22
N PHE A 306 -1.57 -8.22 -25.43
CA PHE A 306 -0.20 -8.33 -25.94
C PHE A 306 -0.20 -8.39 -27.47
N LYS A 307 -1.17 -9.11 -28.05
CA LYS A 307 -1.30 -9.31 -29.50
C LYS A 307 -1.53 -7.98 -30.25
N THR A 308 -2.36 -7.09 -29.72
CA THR A 308 -2.62 -5.76 -30.31
C THR A 308 -1.41 -4.81 -30.29
N LYS A 309 -0.34 -5.10 -29.53
CA LYS A 309 0.85 -4.24 -29.42
C LYS A 309 2.00 -4.63 -30.35
N PHE A 310 1.96 -5.83 -30.95
CA PHE A 310 3.05 -6.36 -31.78
C PHE A 310 2.62 -6.67 -33.23
N GLU A 311 1.34 -6.53 -33.58
CA GLU A 311 0.80 -6.78 -34.93
C GLU A 311 0.54 -5.47 -35.73
N LYS A 312 1.24 -4.37 -35.42
CA LYS A 312 1.26 -3.17 -36.27
C LYS A 312 2.60 -3.02 -36.97
#